data_AF-A0A2M7H1V8-F1
#
_entry.id   AF-A0A2M7H1V8-F1
#
_cell.length_a   1.000
_cell.length_b   1.000
_cell.length_c   1.000
_cell.angle_alpha   90.00
_cell.angle_beta   90.00
_cell.angle_gamma   90.00
#
_symmetry.space_group_name_H-M   'P 1'
#
loop_
_entity.id
_entity.type
_entity.pdbx_description
1 polymer ?
#
loop_
_entity_poly.entity_id
_entity_poly.type
_entity_poly.pdbx_seq_one_letter_code
_entity_poly.pdbx_strand_id
1 'polypeptide(L)' 'YSVGGGTETVSKNLVVAINLAKKIGARIVGVVGRDTGATAREADACIVVPCLDDSRRTPHTEDFQLIMDH' A
#
# COMPACT_ATOMS: atom_id res chain seq x y z
N TYR A 1 1.26 5.84 5.79
CA TYR A 1 0.52 4.59 5.54
C TYR A 1 -0.78 4.91 4.81
N SER A 2 -1.29 4.00 3.97
CA SER A 2 -2.56 4.17 3.25
C SER A 2 -3.16 2.82 2.86
N VAL A 3 -4.36 2.51 3.36
CA VAL A 3 -5.12 1.31 2.96
C VAL A 3 -5.36 1.28 1.45
N GLY A 4 -5.51 2.44 0.82
CA GLY A 4 -5.72 2.57 -0.62
C GLY A 4 -4.45 2.61 -1.45
N GLY A 5 -3.25 2.52 -0.87
CA GLY A 5 -1.99 2.46 -1.60
C GLY A 5 -1.55 3.74 -2.32
N GLY A 6 -2.24 4.87 -2.12
CA GLY A 6 -1.91 6.17 -2.71
C GLY A 6 -2.40 6.40 -4.13
N THR A 7 -2.86 7.62 -4.41
CA THR A 7 -3.31 8.12 -5.72
C THR A 7 -2.87 9.58 -5.88
N GLU A 8 -3.19 10.21 -7.02
CA GLU A 8 -2.94 11.64 -7.24
C GLU A 8 -3.73 12.54 -6.27
N THR A 9 -4.83 12.05 -5.69
CA THR A 9 -5.73 12.82 -4.82
C THR A 9 -5.64 12.40 -3.34
N VAL A 10 -5.27 11.16 -3.04
CA VAL A 10 -5.21 10.61 -1.68
C VAL A 10 -3.83 10.02 -1.40
N SER A 11 -3.21 10.42 -0.30
CA SER A 11 -1.87 9.95 0.09
C SER A 11 -0.82 10.13 -1.02
N LYS A 12 -0.84 11.28 -1.71
CA LYS A 12 0.08 11.61 -2.81
C LYS A 12 1.56 11.53 -2.40
N ASN A 13 1.86 11.74 -1.12
CA ASN A 13 3.20 11.54 -0.56
C ASN A 13 3.73 10.12 -0.79
N LEU A 14 2.87 9.09 -0.76
CA LEU A 14 3.28 7.71 -1.06
C LEU A 14 3.63 7.54 -2.54
N VAL A 15 2.87 8.15 -3.45
CA VAL A 15 3.17 8.15 -4.89
C VAL A 15 4.54 8.77 -5.14
N VAL A 16 4.82 9.92 -4.51
CA VAL A 16 6.13 10.58 -4.61
C VAL A 16 7.26 9.72 -4.04
N ALA A 17 7.04 9.08 -2.89
CA ALA A 17 8.03 8.20 -2.27
C ALA A 17 8.34 6.95 -3.14
N ILE A 18 7.31 6.33 -3.70
CA ILE A 18 7.44 5.19 -4.64
C ILE A 18 8.24 5.61 -5.87
N ASN A 19 7.89 6.76 -6.47
CA ASN A 19 8.62 7.27 -7.63
C ASN A 19 10.10 7.54 -7.31
N LEU A 20 10.40 8.09 -6.13
CA LEU A 20 11.77 8.28 -5.68
C LEU A 20 12.49 6.94 -5.49
N ALA A 21 11.87 5.98 -4.81
CA ALA A 21 12.41 4.64 -4.58
C ALA A 21 12.77 3.94 -5.89
N LYS A 22 11.86 3.97 -6.89
CA LYS A 22 12.13 3.45 -8.24
C LYS A 22 13.30 4.17 -8.91
N LYS A 23 13.37 5.51 -8.80
CA LYS A 23 14.44 6.31 -9.40
C LYS A 23 15.83 5.95 -8.84
N ILE A 24 15.91 5.63 -7.55
CA ILE A 24 17.18 5.26 -6.89
C ILE A 24 17.46 3.75 -6.91
N GLY A 25 16.58 2.93 -7.51
CA GLY A 25 16.73 1.47 -7.56
C GLY A 25 16.47 0.76 -6.23
N ALA A 26 15.74 1.39 -5.30
CA ALA A 26 15.33 0.76 -4.05
C ALA A 26 14.18 -0.23 -4.29
N ARG A 27 14.16 -1.31 -3.50
CA ARG A 27 13.03 -2.25 -3.46
C ARG A 27 11.88 -1.68 -2.67
N ILE A 28 10.67 -1.92 -3.14
CA ILE A 28 9.42 -1.42 -2.60
C ILE A 28 8.56 -2.61 -2.21
N VAL A 29 8.17 -2.67 -0.95
CA VAL A 29 7.20 -3.63 -0.43
C VAL A 29 6.03 -2.87 0.20
N GLY A 30 4.84 -3.45 0.20
CA GLY A 30 3.69 -2.80 0.83
C GLY A 30 2.53 -3.72 1.14
N VAL A 31 1.69 -3.28 2.08
CA VAL A 31 0.40 -3.89 2.40
C VAL A 31 -0.69 -2.87 2.09
N VAL A 32 -1.72 -3.29 1.37
CA VAL A 32 -2.87 -2.46 1.01
C VAL A 32 -4.17 -3.26 1.11
N GLY A 33 -5.28 -2.55 1.29
CA GLY A 33 -6.62 -3.14 1.29
C GLY A 33 -7.29 -3.07 -0.08
N ARG A 34 -6.71 -2.38 -1.06
CA ARG A 34 -7.20 -2.29 -2.44
C ARG A 34 -6.03 -2.33 -3.42
N ASP A 35 -6.22 -3.00 -4.55
CA ASP A 35 -5.25 -3.11 -5.65
C ASP A 35 -5.22 -1.87 -6.57
N THR A 36 -6.08 -0.88 -6.31
CA THR A 36 -6.22 0.30 -7.16
C THR A 36 -5.18 1.39 -6.89
N GLY A 37 -4.39 1.30 -5.81
CA GLY A 37 -3.38 2.31 -5.45
C GLY A 37 -2.05 2.16 -6.19
N ALA A 38 -1.22 3.21 -6.14
CA ALA A 38 0.14 3.18 -6.67
C ALA A 38 1.01 2.09 -6.00
N THR A 39 0.85 1.89 -4.69
CA THR A 39 1.59 0.85 -3.95
C THR A 39 1.33 -0.55 -4.52
N ALA A 40 0.07 -0.88 -4.83
CA ALA A 40 -0.28 -2.18 -5.40
C ALA A 40 0.28 -2.38 -6.82
N ARG A 41 0.33 -1.31 -7.60
CA ARG A 41 0.74 -1.36 -9.01
C ARG A 41 2.25 -1.31 -9.21
N GLU A 42 2.96 -0.59 -8.34
CA GLU A 42 4.34 -0.18 -8.57
C GLU A 42 5.34 -0.81 -7.58
N ALA A 43 4.87 -1.46 -6.51
CA ALA A 43 5.75 -2.17 -5.58
C ALA A 43 6.34 -3.43 -6.22
N ASP A 44 7.54 -3.82 -5.80
CA ASP A 44 8.16 -5.09 -6.21
C ASP A 44 7.40 -6.29 -5.63
N ALA A 45 6.83 -6.14 -4.43
CA ALA A 45 5.91 -7.10 -3.83
C ALA A 45 4.84 -6.37 -3.02
N CYS A 46 3.58 -6.77 -3.17
CA CYS A 46 2.49 -6.17 -2.42
C CYS A 46 1.49 -7.22 -1.93
N ILE A 47 1.17 -7.15 -0.64
CA ILE A 47 0.06 -7.91 -0.05
C ILE A 47 -1.20 -7.07 -0.23
N VAL A 48 -2.13 -7.58 -1.03
CA VAL A 48 -3.48 -7.03 -1.11
C VAL A 48 -4.36 -7.84 -0.16
N VAL A 49 -4.68 -7.24 1.00
CA VAL A 49 -5.43 -7.92 2.07
C VAL A 49 -6.86 -8.19 1.60
N PRO A 50 -7.31 -9.47 1.57
CA PRO A 50 -8.66 -9.80 1.16
C PRO A 50 -9.68 -9.25 2.17
N CYS A 51 -10.76 -8.68 1.64
CA CYS A 51 -11.78 -8.02 2.43
C CYS A 51 -13.13 -8.71 2.20
N LEU A 52 -13.59 -9.49 3.18
CA LEU A 52 -14.90 -10.13 3.15
C LEU A 52 -16.05 -9.16 3.47
N ASP A 53 -15.73 -8.04 4.12
CA ASP A 53 -16.69 -7.04 4.57
C ASP A 53 -16.04 -5.66 4.51
N ASP A 54 -16.55 -4.83 3.60
CA ASP A 54 -16.00 -3.50 3.31
C ASP A 54 -15.93 -2.58 4.53
N SER A 55 -16.84 -2.76 5.50
CA SER A 55 -16.84 -1.97 6.74
C SER A 55 -15.60 -2.23 7.61
N ARG A 56 -14.96 -3.39 7.43
CA ARG A 56 -13.78 -3.84 8.19
C ARG A 56 -12.48 -3.76 7.40
N ARG A 57 -12.50 -3.22 6.19
CA ARG A 57 -11.30 -3.15 5.33
C ARG A 57 -10.14 -2.43 6.00
N THR A 58 -10.40 -1.26 6.58
CA THR A 58 -9.38 -0.43 7.23
C THR A 58 -8.71 -1.15 8.40
N PRO A 59 -9.43 -1.55 9.47
CA PRO A 59 -8.78 -2.20 10.60
C PRO A 59 -8.06 -3.49 10.19
N HIS A 60 -8.65 -4.29 9.30
CA HIS A 60 -8.03 -5.53 8.86
C HIS A 60 -6.74 -5.31 8.06
N THR A 61 -6.69 -4.27 7.21
CA THR A 61 -5.46 -3.95 6.47
C THR A 61 -4.37 -3.42 7.40
N GLU A 62 -4.76 -2.59 8.37
CA GLU A 62 -3.86 -2.03 9.39
C GLU A 62 -3.28 -3.13 10.29
N ASP A 63 -4.07 -4.13 10.67
CA ASP A 63 -3.61 -5.28 11.44
C ASP A 63 -2.54 -6.09 10.66
N PHE A 64 -2.71 -6.27 9.35
CA PHE A 64 -1.73 -6.96 8.51
C PHE A 64 -0.42 -6.18 8.33
N GLN A 65 -0.47 -4.85 8.40
CA GLN A 65 0.74 -4.03 8.36
C GLN A 65 1.66 -4.34 9.55
N LEU A 66 1.10 -4.59 10.73
CA LEU A 66 1.88 -4.96 11.92
C LEU A 66 2.63 -6.28 11.75
N ILE A 67 2.12 -7.20 10.92
CA ILE A 67 2.82 -8.46 10.60
C ILE A 67 4.05 -8.18 9.73
N MET A 68 3.95 -7.22 8.80
CA MET A 68 5.06 -6.84 7.93
C MET A 68 6.13 -6.03 8.67
N ASP A 69 5.73 -5.23 9.66
CA ASP A 69 6.61 -4.33 10.43
C ASP A 69 7.25 -4.98 11.67
N HIS A 70 6.86 -6.21 12.05
CA HIS A 70 7.42 -6.97 13.18
C HIS A 70 8.85 -7.46 12.92
#